data_AF-A0A7M7MAB6-F1
#
_entry.id   AF-A0A7M7MAB6-F1
#
_cell.length_a   1.000
_cell.length_b   1.000
_cell.length_c   1.000
_cell.angle_alpha   90.00
_cell.angle_beta   90.00
_cell.angle_gamma   90.00
#
_symmetry.space_group_name_H-M   'P 1'
#
loop_
_entity.id
_entity.type
_entity.pdbx_description
1 polymer ?
#
loop_
_entity_poly.entity_id
_entity_poly.type
_entity_poly.pdbx_seq_one_letter_code
_entity_poly.pdbx_strand_id
1 'polypeptide(L)'
;MGLRDNPVAMVVGHVICILFAALPVQLFYFVGKPYKRGFFCDDESLRHPYHESTVTSTVLYIYGFGLPILTFIIVEILNVRLGQPNLEPQFEKPFLRYRVPSFIQNIYQNTWPFLLGATIQQMVTDIAKYTTGRLRPHFIAVCNPQYLDELCKLPYKYIVDFECNTKYTEKHLKEMRLSFPSGHSSFSMFCMLWIILYLEKRLTVPCVMLQAGKVILQSLFFYIAWFTAMSRVSDYKHHWSDVLSGMLIGSVTCAVVFTKIAPISNIKFYSCSVRQDQDPSEPLEQIQQGR
;
A
#
# COMPACT_ATOMS: atom_id res chain seq x y z
N MET A 1 -27.37 -20.80 -11.05
CA MET A 1 -26.02 -21.22 -10.63
C MET A 1 -25.25 -19.96 -10.32
N GLY A 2 -25.06 -19.60 -9.05
CA GLY A 2 -24.51 -18.29 -8.69
C GLY A 2 -23.03 -18.22 -9.02
N LEU A 3 -22.50 -17.04 -9.37
CA LEU A 3 -21.05 -16.84 -9.55
C LEU A 3 -20.21 -17.34 -8.34
N ARG A 4 -20.82 -17.35 -7.15
CA ARG A 4 -20.25 -17.80 -5.88
C ARG A 4 -20.00 -19.32 -5.81
N ASP A 5 -20.62 -20.08 -6.70
CA ASP A 5 -20.60 -21.55 -6.69
C ASP A 5 -19.47 -22.16 -7.53
N ASN A 6 -18.68 -21.35 -8.25
CA ASN A 6 -17.59 -21.82 -9.09
C ASN A 6 -16.30 -21.05 -8.76
N PRO A 7 -15.30 -21.68 -8.10
CA PRO A 7 -14.08 -21.00 -7.68
C PRO A 7 -13.26 -20.51 -8.89
N VAL A 8 -13.38 -21.15 -10.06
CA VAL A 8 -12.74 -20.69 -11.31
C VAL A 8 -13.36 -19.38 -11.77
N ALA A 9 -14.69 -19.29 -11.80
CA ALA A 9 -15.39 -18.07 -12.19
C ALA A 9 -15.09 -16.91 -11.23
N MET A 10 -14.98 -17.19 -9.93
CA MET A 10 -14.57 -16.18 -8.93
C MET A 10 -13.15 -15.66 -9.18
N VAL A 11 -12.19 -16.57 -9.37
CA VAL A 11 -10.79 -16.19 -9.63
C VAL A 11 -10.66 -15.37 -10.91
N VAL A 12 -11.34 -15.80 -11.99
CA VAL A 12 -11.40 -15.04 -13.24
C VAL A 12 -12.02 -13.66 -13.01
N GLY A 13 -13.11 -13.57 -12.25
CA GLY A 13 -13.72 -12.29 -11.87
C GLY A 13 -12.75 -11.37 -11.14
N HIS A 14 -12.01 -11.87 -10.14
CA HIS A 14 -11.00 -11.08 -9.42
C HIS A 14 -9.88 -10.59 -10.34
N VAL A 15 -9.37 -11.45 -11.23
CA VAL A 15 -8.35 -11.06 -12.22
C VAL A 15 -8.88 -9.98 -13.16
N ILE A 16 -10.11 -10.14 -13.68
CA ILE A 16 -10.74 -9.13 -14.54
C ILE A 16 -10.87 -7.79 -13.80
N CYS A 17 -11.33 -7.80 -12.54
CA CYS A 17 -11.44 -6.58 -11.73
C CYS A 17 -10.08 -5.88 -11.54
N ILE A 18 -9.02 -6.64 -11.23
CA ILE A 18 -7.67 -6.11 -11.07
C ILE A 18 -7.15 -5.54 -12.39
N LEU A 19 -7.31 -6.27 -13.50
CA LEU A 19 -6.88 -5.80 -14.82
C LEU A 19 -7.64 -4.53 -15.23
N PHE A 20 -8.95 -4.49 -15.01
CA PHE A 20 -9.76 -3.31 -15.30
C PHE A 20 -9.31 -2.08 -14.51
N ALA A 21 -8.93 -2.25 -13.23
CA ALA A 21 -8.35 -1.17 -12.42
C ALA A 21 -6.90 -0.82 -12.83
N ALA A 22 -6.10 -1.79 -13.29
CA ALA A 22 -4.71 -1.56 -13.69
C ALA A 22 -4.56 -0.92 -15.09
N LEU A 23 -5.50 -1.16 -16.00
CA LEU A 23 -5.42 -0.65 -17.38
C LEU A 23 -5.32 0.89 -17.45
N PRO A 24 -6.16 1.68 -16.74
CA PRO A 24 -6.04 3.13 -16.73
C PRO A 24 -4.70 3.62 -16.15
N VAL A 25 -4.17 2.96 -15.11
CA VAL A 25 -2.86 3.29 -14.52
C VAL A 25 -1.77 3.20 -15.60
N GLN A 26 -1.76 2.10 -16.35
CA GLN A 26 -0.78 1.86 -17.38
C GLN A 26 -0.92 2.84 -18.56
N LEU A 27 -2.17 3.19 -18.91
CA LEU A 27 -2.46 4.19 -19.93
C LEU A 27 -1.92 5.57 -19.53
N PHE A 28 -2.13 6.00 -18.28
CA PHE A 28 -1.56 7.25 -17.76
C PHE A 28 -0.03 7.23 -17.81
N TYR A 29 0.60 6.12 -17.45
CA TYR A 29 2.06 6.00 -17.49
C TYR A 29 2.62 6.20 -18.90
N PHE A 30 2.06 5.51 -19.91
CA PHE A 30 2.59 5.57 -21.27
C PHE A 30 2.17 6.81 -22.05
N VAL A 31 0.89 7.18 -22.01
CA VAL A 31 0.31 8.21 -22.91
C VAL A 31 0.00 9.51 -22.17
N GLY A 32 -0.13 9.45 -20.84
CA GLY A 32 -0.50 10.61 -20.03
C GLY A 32 0.48 11.77 -20.18
N LYS A 33 -0.06 12.95 -20.47
CA LYS A 33 0.67 14.23 -20.46
C LYS A 33 0.21 15.02 -19.24
N PRO A 34 1.11 15.39 -18.31
CA PRO A 34 0.70 16.18 -17.14
C PRO A 34 0.24 17.57 -17.56
N TYR A 35 -0.66 18.15 -16.77
CA TYR A 35 -1.02 19.55 -16.88
C TYR A 35 0.24 20.45 -16.84
N LYS A 36 0.35 21.36 -17.81
CA LYS A 36 1.47 22.29 -17.90
C LYS A 36 1.12 23.55 -17.11
N ARG A 37 1.59 23.61 -15.86
CA ARG A 37 1.55 24.83 -15.04
C ARG A 37 2.80 25.67 -15.24
N GLY A 38 2.65 26.98 -15.07
CA GLY A 38 3.75 27.92 -14.91
C GLY A 38 4.35 27.93 -13.50
N PHE A 39 5.34 28.80 -13.30
CA PHE A 39 6.02 29.03 -12.02
C PHE A 39 6.20 30.52 -11.74
N PHE A 40 6.39 30.86 -10.47
CA PHE A 40 6.74 32.21 -10.03
C PHE A 40 8.26 32.36 -9.98
N CYS A 41 8.76 33.51 -10.42
CA CYS A 41 10.20 33.79 -10.47
C CYS A 41 10.90 33.77 -9.10
N ASP A 42 10.19 34.14 -8.06
CA ASP A 42 10.62 34.19 -6.65
C ASP A 42 10.37 32.87 -5.89
N ASP A 43 9.90 31.81 -6.56
CA ASP A 43 9.66 30.52 -5.92
C ASP A 43 10.98 29.77 -5.67
N GLU A 44 11.55 29.97 -4.48
CA GLU A 44 12.76 29.28 -4.02
C GLU A 44 12.56 27.77 -3.88
N SER A 45 11.32 27.31 -3.67
CA SER A 45 11.02 25.89 -3.49
C SER A 45 11.27 25.06 -4.75
N LEU A 46 11.47 25.70 -5.91
CA LEU A 46 11.74 25.06 -7.21
C LEU A 46 13.23 25.09 -7.61
N ARG A 47 14.09 25.66 -6.76
CA ARG A 47 15.52 25.90 -7.03
C ARG A 47 16.46 24.87 -6.39
N HIS A 48 15.93 23.77 -5.87
CA HIS A 48 16.78 22.73 -5.29
C HIS A 48 17.58 21.96 -6.36
N PRO A 49 18.76 21.43 -6.02
CA PRO A 49 19.53 20.60 -6.93
C PRO A 49 18.82 19.27 -7.21
N TYR A 50 19.10 18.70 -8.38
CA TYR A 50 18.62 17.36 -8.71
C TYR A 50 19.48 16.30 -8.01
N HIS A 51 18.85 15.46 -7.19
CA HIS A 51 19.44 14.27 -6.57
C HIS A 51 18.80 12.99 -7.12
N GLU A 52 19.54 11.88 -7.12
CA GLU A 52 18.96 10.57 -7.39
C GLU A 52 18.10 10.08 -6.23
N SER A 53 17.18 9.16 -6.51
CA SER A 53 16.24 8.67 -5.49
C SER A 53 16.92 7.66 -4.57
N THR A 54 16.96 7.93 -3.26
CA THR A 54 17.43 6.98 -2.23
C THR A 54 16.65 5.67 -2.30
N VAL A 55 15.32 5.75 -2.30
CA VAL A 55 14.43 4.62 -2.63
C VAL A 55 14.03 4.73 -4.10
N THR A 56 14.52 3.86 -4.97
CA THR A 56 14.09 3.83 -6.37
C THR A 56 12.72 3.19 -6.52
N SER A 57 12.01 3.45 -7.63
CA SER A 57 10.73 2.80 -7.91
C SER A 57 10.84 1.27 -7.93
N THR A 58 11.96 0.74 -8.41
CA THR A 58 12.24 -0.70 -8.42
C THR A 58 12.32 -1.26 -7.01
N VAL A 59 13.10 -0.63 -6.13
CA VAL A 59 13.22 -1.03 -4.71
C VAL A 59 11.85 -0.96 -4.04
N LEU A 60 11.09 0.12 -4.28
CA LEU A 60 9.74 0.30 -3.78
C LEU A 60 8.80 -0.86 -4.14
N TYR A 61 8.76 -1.26 -5.42
CA TYR A 61 7.88 -2.35 -5.84
C TYR A 61 8.37 -3.71 -5.33
N ILE A 62 9.69 -3.93 -5.26
CA ILE A 62 10.26 -5.18 -4.71
C ILE A 62 9.81 -5.37 -3.27
N TYR A 63 10.04 -4.41 -2.38
CA TYR A 63 9.63 -4.58 -0.98
C TYR A 63 8.11 -4.42 -0.81
N GLY A 64 7.47 -3.55 -1.60
CA GLY A 64 6.05 -3.24 -1.49
C GLY A 64 5.15 -4.41 -1.85
N PHE A 65 5.55 -5.26 -2.80
CA PHE A 65 4.86 -6.53 -3.08
C PHE A 65 5.48 -7.72 -2.36
N GLY A 66 6.82 -7.73 -2.21
CA GLY A 66 7.54 -8.85 -1.60
C GLY A 66 7.24 -9.02 -0.11
N LEU A 67 7.27 -7.94 0.69
CA LEU A 67 7.03 -8.03 2.13
C LEU A 67 5.61 -8.48 2.48
N PRO A 68 4.52 -7.98 1.84
CA PRO A 68 3.18 -8.52 2.10
C PRO A 68 3.06 -10.00 1.77
N ILE A 69 3.51 -10.43 0.58
CA ILE A 69 3.42 -11.85 0.17
C ILE A 69 4.21 -12.74 1.13
N LEU A 70 5.43 -12.35 1.47
CA LEU A 70 6.26 -13.06 2.44
C LEU A 70 5.58 -13.14 3.81
N THR A 71 4.98 -12.03 4.27
CA THR A 71 4.27 -12.01 5.55
C THR A 71 3.05 -12.92 5.54
N PHE A 72 2.27 -12.94 4.45
CA PHE A 72 1.12 -13.84 4.32
C PHE A 72 1.56 -15.30 4.41
N ILE A 73 2.62 -15.67 3.70
CA ILE A 73 3.19 -17.02 3.72
C ILE A 73 3.67 -17.40 5.13
N ILE A 74 4.50 -16.56 5.76
CA ILE A 74 5.07 -16.85 7.09
C ILE A 74 3.96 -17.01 8.12
N VAL A 75 3.03 -16.05 8.20
CA VAL A 75 1.94 -16.09 9.19
C VAL A 75 1.04 -17.30 8.98
N GLU A 76 0.75 -17.66 7.72
CA GLU A 76 -0.12 -18.80 7.45
C GLU A 76 0.58 -20.13 7.73
N ILE A 77 1.90 -20.24 7.53
CA ILE A 77 2.69 -21.40 7.98
C ILE A 77 2.65 -21.51 9.51
N LEU A 78 2.85 -20.39 10.21
CA LEU A 78 2.82 -20.36 11.68
C LEU A 78 1.43 -20.76 12.20
N ASN A 79 0.36 -20.24 11.60
CA ASN A 79 -1.00 -20.56 12.00
C ASN A 79 -1.36 -22.04 11.79
N VAL A 80 -0.92 -22.64 10.68
CA VAL A 80 -1.07 -24.09 10.45
C VAL A 80 -0.33 -24.90 11.52
N ARG A 81 0.90 -24.50 11.88
CA ARG A 81 1.68 -25.17 12.94
C ARG A 81 1.06 -25.01 14.33
N LEU A 82 0.40 -23.89 14.59
CA LEU A 82 -0.25 -23.56 15.85
C LEU A 82 -1.71 -24.06 15.93
N GLY A 83 -2.22 -24.74 14.90
CA GLY A 83 -3.59 -25.25 14.87
C GLY A 83 -4.67 -24.16 14.89
N GLN A 84 -4.34 -22.95 14.43
CA GLN A 84 -5.27 -21.82 14.38
C GLN A 84 -6.37 -22.03 13.33
N PRO A 85 -7.58 -21.46 13.51
CA PRO A 85 -8.67 -21.63 12.57
C PRO A 85 -8.37 -21.01 11.20
N ASN A 86 -8.90 -21.64 10.15
CA ASN A 86 -8.83 -21.15 8.77
C ASN A 86 -9.67 -19.86 8.59
N LEU A 87 -9.35 -19.08 7.56
CA LEU A 87 -10.20 -17.95 7.18
C LEU A 87 -11.44 -18.45 6.44
N GLU A 88 -12.61 -17.92 6.82
CA GLU A 88 -13.83 -18.04 6.05
C GLU A 88 -14.00 -16.82 5.10
N PRO A 89 -14.56 -16.99 3.89
CA PRO A 89 -15.14 -18.23 3.34
C PRO A 89 -14.11 -19.14 2.66
N GLN A 90 -14.12 -20.44 2.95
CA GLN A 90 -13.31 -21.40 2.18
C GLN A 90 -13.97 -21.80 0.84
N PHE A 91 -13.17 -22.09 -0.18
CA PHE A 91 -13.64 -22.73 -1.40
C PHE A 91 -13.97 -24.20 -1.09
N GLU A 92 -15.25 -24.49 -0.91
CA GLU A 92 -15.74 -25.86 -0.65
C GLU A 92 -15.62 -26.76 -1.89
N LYS A 93 -15.70 -26.18 -3.08
CA LYS A 93 -15.65 -26.89 -4.37
C LYS A 93 -14.22 -26.96 -4.94
N PRO A 94 -13.89 -28.02 -5.69
CA PRO A 94 -12.57 -28.15 -6.31
C PRO A 94 -12.31 -27.00 -7.29
N PHE A 95 -11.06 -26.53 -7.33
CA PHE A 95 -10.60 -25.60 -8.35
C PHE A 95 -10.17 -26.40 -9.58
N LEU A 96 -10.91 -26.25 -10.68
CA LEU A 96 -10.90 -27.19 -11.80
C LEU A 96 -11.12 -28.64 -11.33
N ARG A 97 -10.05 -29.43 -11.21
CA ARG A 97 -10.06 -30.85 -10.82
C ARG A 97 -9.33 -31.13 -9.50
N TYR A 98 -8.68 -30.13 -8.91
CA TYR A 98 -7.85 -30.30 -7.71
C TYR A 98 -8.46 -29.59 -6.50
N ARG A 99 -8.36 -30.21 -5.32
CA ARG A 99 -8.74 -29.59 -4.05
C ARG A 99 -7.58 -28.73 -3.55
N VAL A 100 -7.79 -27.42 -3.49
CA VAL A 100 -6.77 -26.47 -3.05
C VAL A 100 -6.62 -26.54 -1.53
N PRO A 101 -5.41 -26.70 -0.97
CA PRO A 101 -5.18 -26.68 0.48
C PRO A 101 -5.62 -25.36 1.11
N SER A 102 -6.19 -25.39 2.32
CA SER A 102 -6.70 -24.19 3.02
C SER A 102 -5.63 -23.10 3.20
N PHE A 103 -4.37 -23.48 3.42
CA PHE A 103 -3.22 -22.58 3.44
C PHE A 103 -3.12 -21.70 2.18
N ILE A 104 -3.25 -22.31 0.99
CA ILE A 104 -3.16 -21.58 -0.29
C ILE A 104 -4.39 -20.69 -0.48
N GLN A 105 -5.56 -21.16 -0.05
CA GLN A 105 -6.79 -20.37 -0.11
C GLN A 105 -6.69 -19.11 0.77
N ASN A 106 -6.14 -19.24 1.98
CA ASN A 106 -5.97 -18.14 2.93
C ASN A 106 -4.99 -17.08 2.41
N ILE A 107 -3.88 -17.50 1.79
CA ILE A 107 -2.96 -16.57 1.11
C ILE A 107 -3.67 -15.85 -0.04
N TYR A 108 -4.37 -16.61 -0.89
CA TYR A 108 -5.11 -16.06 -2.02
C TYR A 108 -6.14 -15.02 -1.59
N GLN A 109 -6.95 -15.33 -0.57
CA GLN A 109 -8.00 -14.47 -0.04
C GLN A 109 -7.48 -13.12 0.49
N ASN A 110 -6.23 -13.07 0.94
CA ASN A 110 -5.58 -11.82 1.35
C ASN A 110 -4.84 -11.13 0.20
N THR A 111 -4.35 -11.89 -0.78
CA THR A 111 -3.54 -11.39 -1.89
C THR A 111 -4.39 -10.66 -2.92
N TRP A 112 -5.55 -11.19 -3.33
CA TRP A 112 -6.35 -10.56 -4.37
C TRP A 112 -6.93 -9.18 -3.95
N PRO A 113 -7.45 -8.97 -2.71
CA PRO A 113 -7.93 -7.65 -2.29
C PRO A 113 -6.78 -6.67 -2.12
N PHE A 114 -5.61 -7.15 -1.68
CA PHE A 114 -4.39 -6.35 -1.58
C PHE A 114 -3.98 -5.81 -2.95
N LEU A 115 -3.90 -6.67 -3.97
CA LEU A 115 -3.56 -6.26 -5.34
C LEU A 115 -4.60 -5.30 -5.92
N LEU A 116 -5.88 -5.57 -5.71
CA LEU A 116 -6.95 -4.66 -6.11
C LEU A 116 -6.79 -3.30 -5.43
N GLY A 117 -6.58 -3.26 -4.12
CA GLY A 117 -6.37 -2.03 -3.37
C GLY A 117 -5.13 -1.26 -3.82
N ALA A 118 -4.03 -1.96 -4.15
CA ALA A 118 -2.83 -1.34 -4.71
C ALA A 118 -3.12 -0.64 -6.04
N THR A 119 -3.90 -1.29 -6.93
CA THR A 119 -4.30 -0.66 -8.20
C THR A 119 -5.22 0.55 -8.00
N ILE A 120 -6.20 0.46 -7.10
CA ILE A 120 -7.12 1.57 -6.77
C ILE A 120 -6.34 2.77 -6.20
N GLN A 121 -5.44 2.51 -5.25
CA GLN A 121 -4.58 3.54 -4.66
C GLN A 121 -3.76 4.24 -5.75
N GLN A 122 -3.16 3.44 -6.65
CA GLN A 122 -2.28 3.95 -7.68
C GLN A 122 -3.06 4.80 -8.69
N MET A 123 -4.27 4.38 -9.06
CA MET A 123 -5.19 5.18 -9.89
C MET A 123 -5.47 6.55 -9.26
N VAL A 124 -5.83 6.60 -7.97
CA VAL A 124 -6.13 7.87 -7.28
C VAL A 124 -4.93 8.81 -7.33
N THR A 125 -3.73 8.29 -7.07
CA THR A 125 -2.49 9.06 -7.12
C THR A 125 -2.20 9.57 -8.53
N ASP A 126 -2.31 8.71 -9.55
CA ASP A 126 -1.97 9.09 -10.92
C ASP A 126 -2.96 10.09 -11.49
N ILE A 127 -4.27 9.94 -11.24
CA ILE A 127 -5.28 10.95 -11.60
C ILE A 127 -4.88 12.30 -11.02
N ALA A 128 -4.56 12.37 -9.73
CA ALA A 128 -4.17 13.62 -9.08
C ALA A 128 -2.85 14.20 -9.64
N LYS A 129 -1.86 13.35 -9.95
CA LYS A 129 -0.59 13.80 -10.56
C LYS A 129 -0.77 14.42 -11.93
N TYR A 130 -1.49 13.74 -12.81
CA TYR A 130 -1.66 14.19 -14.19
C TYR A 130 -2.59 15.40 -14.30
N THR A 131 -3.57 15.52 -13.39
CA THR A 131 -4.49 16.66 -13.36
C THR A 131 -3.87 17.92 -12.74
N THR A 132 -3.10 17.79 -11.65
CA THR A 132 -2.54 18.97 -10.95
C THR A 132 -1.26 19.51 -11.59
N GLY A 133 -0.42 18.64 -12.15
CA GLY A 133 0.83 19.04 -12.81
C GLY A 133 1.82 19.78 -11.91
N ARG A 134 1.77 19.60 -10.58
CA ARG A 134 2.64 20.34 -9.64
C ARG A 134 4.12 20.11 -9.96
N LEU A 135 4.88 21.20 -9.98
CA LEU A 135 6.32 21.18 -10.25
C LEU A 135 7.10 20.64 -9.03
N ARG A 136 8.09 19.80 -9.30
CA ARG A 136 8.99 19.24 -8.28
C ARG A 136 9.98 20.28 -7.76
N PRO A 137 10.53 20.09 -6.55
CA PRO A 137 11.49 21.04 -5.99
C PRO A 137 12.77 21.28 -6.81
N HIS A 138 13.15 20.34 -7.67
CA HIS A 138 14.31 20.45 -8.57
C HIS A 138 13.94 20.88 -10.00
N PHE A 139 12.78 21.52 -10.18
CA PHE A 139 12.27 21.91 -11.49
C PHE A 139 13.24 22.79 -12.28
N ILE A 140 13.81 23.83 -11.65
CA ILE A 140 14.72 24.76 -12.34
C ILE A 140 16.01 24.05 -12.75
N ALA A 141 16.56 23.19 -11.88
CA ALA A 141 17.77 22.43 -12.17
C ALA A 141 17.61 21.46 -13.35
N VAL A 142 16.42 20.87 -13.54
CA VAL A 142 16.16 19.92 -14.64
C VAL A 142 15.73 20.63 -15.91
N CYS A 143 14.82 21.60 -15.85
CA CYS A 143 14.35 22.31 -17.05
C CYS A 143 15.42 23.25 -17.60
N ASN A 144 16.09 24.00 -16.72
CA ASN A 144 16.99 25.09 -17.08
C ASN A 144 16.36 26.03 -18.14
N PRO A 145 15.35 26.86 -17.76
CA PRO A 145 14.62 27.70 -18.70
C PRO A 145 15.56 28.65 -19.46
N GLN A 146 15.39 28.77 -20.77
CA GLN A 146 16.14 29.73 -21.58
C GLN A 146 15.83 31.16 -21.16
N TYR A 147 16.86 32.01 -21.10
CA TYR A 147 16.74 33.43 -20.73
C TYR A 147 16.03 33.65 -19.39
N LEU A 148 16.29 32.78 -18.40
CA LEU A 148 15.63 32.85 -17.08
C LEU A 148 15.76 34.25 -16.43
N ASP A 149 16.94 34.86 -16.51
CA ASP A 149 17.19 36.20 -15.95
C ASP A 149 16.34 37.29 -16.64
N GLU A 150 16.08 37.13 -17.95
CA GLU A 150 15.23 38.06 -18.69
C GLU A 150 13.73 37.83 -18.42
N LEU A 151 13.33 36.57 -18.33
CA LEU A 151 11.96 36.18 -17.96
C LEU A 151 11.61 36.71 -16.57
N CYS A 152 12.58 36.64 -15.64
CA CYS A 152 12.45 36.97 -14.23
C CYS A 152 13.03 38.34 -13.83
N LYS A 153 13.03 39.32 -14.73
CA LYS A 153 13.39 40.72 -14.43
C LYS A 153 12.56 41.34 -13.31
N LEU A 154 11.30 40.93 -13.18
CA LEU A 154 10.39 41.41 -12.15
C LEU A 154 10.16 40.31 -11.11
N PRO A 155 10.29 40.61 -9.80
CA PRO A 155 9.91 39.67 -8.76
C PRO A 155 8.39 39.41 -8.82
N TYR A 156 7.93 38.25 -8.35
CA TYR A 156 6.51 37.86 -8.32
C TYR A 156 5.81 37.66 -9.67
N LYS A 157 6.56 37.69 -10.78
CA LYS A 157 6.01 37.41 -12.11
C LYS A 157 5.75 35.91 -12.29
N TYR A 158 4.55 35.58 -12.77
CA TYR A 158 4.17 34.22 -13.15
C TYR A 158 4.50 33.95 -14.63
N ILE A 159 5.29 32.91 -14.89
CA ILE A 159 5.74 32.53 -16.24
C ILE A 159 5.03 31.25 -16.66
N VAL A 160 4.29 31.31 -17.77
CA VAL A 160 3.59 30.17 -18.38
C VAL A 160 4.38 29.59 -19.54
N ASP A 161 4.84 30.47 -20.43
CA ASP A 161 5.55 30.10 -21.64
C ASP A 161 7.06 30.18 -21.43
N PHE A 162 7.72 29.03 -21.55
CA PHE A 162 9.17 28.91 -21.45
C PHE A 162 9.64 27.67 -22.20
N GLU A 163 10.88 27.73 -22.70
CA GLU A 163 11.57 26.60 -23.30
C GLU A 163 12.67 26.10 -22.36
N CYS A 164 12.72 24.78 -22.16
CA CYS A 164 13.74 24.14 -21.32
C CYS A 164 15.01 23.89 -22.14
N ASN A 165 16.16 24.42 -21.70
CA ASN A 165 17.48 24.09 -22.25
C ASN A 165 18.15 23.03 -21.37
N THR A 166 17.71 21.78 -21.53
CA THR A 166 18.09 20.68 -20.63
C THR A 166 19.05 19.68 -21.27
N LYS A 167 19.92 19.10 -20.44
CA LYS A 167 20.72 17.91 -20.76
C LYS A 167 20.03 16.59 -20.39
N TYR A 168 18.85 16.66 -19.75
CA TYR A 168 18.13 15.50 -19.26
C TYR A 168 17.16 14.94 -20.31
N THR A 169 16.75 13.68 -20.13
CA THR A 169 15.84 12.99 -21.07
C THR A 169 14.39 13.49 -20.94
N GLU A 170 13.56 13.23 -21.96
CA GLU A 170 12.12 13.56 -21.94
C GLU A 170 11.38 12.97 -20.73
N LYS A 171 11.82 11.82 -20.23
CA LYS A 171 11.28 11.22 -19.01
C LYS A 171 11.47 12.13 -17.79
N HIS A 172 12.64 12.73 -17.63
CA HIS A 172 12.90 13.68 -16.54
C HIS A 172 12.03 14.94 -16.69
N LEU A 173 11.87 15.43 -17.93
CA LEU A 173 11.00 16.57 -18.24
C LEU A 173 9.51 16.30 -17.94
N LYS A 174 9.06 15.06 -18.13
CA LYS A 174 7.72 14.62 -17.73
C LYS A 174 7.62 14.55 -16.20
N GLU A 175 8.59 13.90 -15.55
CA GLU A 175 8.56 13.64 -14.11
C GLU A 175 8.65 14.89 -13.24
N MET A 176 9.38 15.91 -13.65
CA MET A 176 9.47 17.19 -12.93
C MET A 176 8.12 17.90 -12.78
N ARG A 177 7.08 17.51 -13.54
CA ARG A 177 5.71 18.03 -13.45
C ARG A 177 4.75 17.12 -12.66
N LEU A 178 5.25 16.01 -12.11
CA LEU A 178 4.45 15.00 -11.42
C LEU A 178 4.80 14.97 -9.92
N SER A 179 4.73 16.13 -9.26
CA SER A 179 5.08 16.25 -7.84
C SER A 179 3.92 15.90 -6.91
N PHE A 180 2.73 16.45 -7.10
CA PHE A 180 1.62 16.21 -6.17
C PHE A 180 0.65 15.15 -6.70
N PRO A 181 0.23 14.17 -5.88
CA PRO A 181 0.81 13.72 -4.60
C PRO A 181 2.00 12.78 -4.81
N SER A 182 2.74 12.48 -3.72
CA SER A 182 3.84 11.52 -3.76
C SER A 182 3.34 10.08 -3.91
N GLY A 183 3.57 9.48 -5.07
CA GLY A 183 3.23 8.06 -5.32
C GLY A 183 4.06 7.08 -4.49
N HIS A 184 5.33 7.40 -4.22
CA HIS A 184 6.18 6.54 -3.38
C HIS A 184 5.65 6.48 -1.95
N SER A 185 5.29 7.63 -1.38
CA SER A 185 4.75 7.73 -0.03
C SER A 185 3.39 7.03 0.07
N SER A 186 2.56 7.17 -0.96
CA SER A 186 1.22 6.58 -0.98
C SER A 186 1.22 5.06 -1.12
N PHE A 187 1.98 4.52 -2.09
CA PHE A 187 2.10 3.09 -2.29
C PHE A 187 2.79 2.40 -1.10
N SER A 188 3.89 2.99 -0.59
CA SER A 188 4.60 2.43 0.57
C SER A 188 3.72 2.38 1.82
N MET A 189 2.99 3.47 2.10
CA MET A 189 2.04 3.50 3.22
C MET A 189 0.93 2.46 3.06
N PHE A 190 0.34 2.34 1.86
CA PHE A 190 -0.68 1.33 1.58
C PHE A 190 -0.18 -0.09 1.88
N CYS A 191 0.99 -0.45 1.34
CA CYS A 191 1.54 -1.81 1.49
C CYS A 191 1.89 -2.14 2.95
N MET A 192 2.59 -1.23 3.64
CA MET A 192 3.01 -1.48 5.01
C MET A 192 1.81 -1.46 5.97
N LEU A 193 0.84 -0.58 5.76
CA LEU A 193 -0.39 -0.57 6.56
C LEU A 193 -1.23 -1.84 6.35
N TRP A 194 -1.27 -2.37 5.13
CA TRP A 194 -1.92 -3.65 4.86
C TRP A 194 -1.29 -4.78 5.69
N ILE A 195 0.04 -4.84 5.76
CA ILE A 195 0.75 -5.80 6.60
C ILE A 195 0.39 -5.60 8.07
N ILE A 196 0.41 -4.36 8.57
CA ILE A 196 0.09 -4.04 9.96
C ILE A 196 -1.31 -4.53 10.34
N LEU A 197 -2.31 -4.22 9.51
CA LEU A 197 -3.69 -4.65 9.72
C LEU A 197 -3.87 -6.16 9.58
N TYR A 198 -3.17 -6.78 8.63
CA TYR A 198 -3.15 -8.23 8.46
C TYR A 198 -2.57 -8.93 9.70
N LEU A 199 -1.42 -8.46 10.21
CA LEU A 199 -0.82 -8.98 11.43
C LEU A 199 -1.75 -8.78 12.63
N GLU A 200 -2.40 -7.63 12.72
CA GLU A 200 -3.32 -7.34 13.83
C GLU A 200 -4.49 -8.31 13.87
N LYS A 201 -5.04 -8.65 12.71
CA LYS A 201 -6.18 -9.57 12.61
C LYS A 201 -5.75 -11.03 12.63
N ARG A 202 -4.69 -11.41 11.92
CA ARG A 202 -4.34 -12.83 11.70
C ARG A 202 -3.50 -13.45 12.81
N LEU A 203 -2.69 -12.65 13.50
CA LEU A 203 -1.77 -13.13 14.53
C LEU A 203 -2.35 -12.87 15.92
N THR A 204 -3.09 -13.85 16.45
CA THR A 204 -3.60 -13.85 17.82
C THR A 204 -2.55 -14.40 18.78
N VAL A 205 -2.07 -13.58 19.70
CA VAL A 205 -1.03 -13.97 20.67
C VAL A 205 -1.58 -13.92 22.10
N PRO A 206 -1.43 -15.00 22.89
CA PRO A 206 -2.01 -15.07 24.24
C PRO A 206 -1.13 -14.41 25.32
N CYS A 207 0.15 -14.18 25.05
CA CYS A 207 1.13 -13.68 26.02
C CYS A 207 1.50 -12.22 25.76
N VAL A 208 1.60 -11.41 26.82
CA VAL A 208 1.98 -9.98 26.76
C VAL A 208 3.33 -9.79 26.06
N MET A 209 4.30 -10.68 26.28
CA MET A 209 5.60 -10.61 25.62
C MET A 209 5.49 -10.76 24.09
N LEU A 210 4.65 -11.69 23.63
CA LEU A 210 4.40 -11.90 22.21
C LEU A 210 3.58 -10.75 21.60
N GLN A 211 2.66 -10.17 22.38
CA GLN A 211 1.93 -8.95 22.00
C GLN A 211 2.90 -7.77 21.81
N ALA A 212 3.86 -7.58 22.72
CA ALA A 212 4.90 -6.56 22.56
C ALA A 212 5.73 -6.81 21.29
N GLY A 213 6.13 -8.06 21.04
CA GLY A 213 6.81 -8.45 19.81
C GLY A 213 6.02 -8.14 18.53
N LYS A 214 4.70 -8.38 18.54
CA LYS A 214 3.80 -8.02 17.43
C LYS A 214 3.79 -6.52 17.17
N VAL A 215 3.67 -5.70 18.23
CA VAL A 215 3.65 -4.23 18.12
C VAL A 215 4.99 -3.70 17.61
N ILE A 216 6.11 -4.26 18.07
CA ILE A 216 7.45 -3.90 17.55
C ILE A 216 7.53 -4.22 16.07
N LEU A 217 7.10 -5.41 15.65
CA LEU A 217 7.09 -5.82 14.25
C LEU A 217 6.21 -4.90 13.38
N GLN A 218 5.00 -4.57 13.83
CA GLN A 218 4.11 -3.62 13.16
C GLN A 218 4.75 -2.22 13.04
N SER A 219 5.45 -1.76 14.09
CA SER A 219 6.15 -0.49 14.09
C SER A 219 7.30 -0.47 13.06
N LEU A 220 8.03 -1.57 12.90
CA LEU A 220 9.08 -1.70 11.87
C LEU A 220 8.51 -1.50 10.46
N PHE A 221 7.37 -2.12 10.14
CA PHE A 221 6.72 -1.90 8.84
C PHE A 221 6.28 -0.44 8.65
N PHE A 222 5.76 0.19 9.70
CA PHE A 222 5.47 1.63 9.65
C PHE A 222 6.73 2.46 9.39
N TYR A 223 7.85 2.14 10.04
CA TYR A 223 9.12 2.83 9.83
C TYR A 223 9.66 2.68 8.41
N ILE A 224 9.43 1.55 7.73
CA ILE A 224 9.78 1.39 6.30
C ILE A 224 8.99 2.39 5.44
N ALA A 225 7.69 2.53 5.69
CA ALA A 225 6.85 3.51 4.99
C ALA A 225 7.26 4.94 5.30
N TRP A 226 7.52 5.24 6.58
CA TRP A 226 7.97 6.54 7.04
C TRP A 226 9.32 6.93 6.43
N PHE A 227 10.30 6.02 6.43
CA PHE A 227 11.61 6.23 5.81
C PHE A 227 11.46 6.53 4.30
N THR A 228 10.65 5.76 3.59
CA THR A 228 10.38 6.00 2.17
C THR A 228 9.76 7.37 1.96
N ALA A 229 8.80 7.77 2.79
CA ALA A 229 8.17 9.08 2.72
C ALA A 229 9.16 10.23 2.96
N MET A 230 9.97 10.15 4.01
CA MET A 230 10.98 11.18 4.33
C MET A 230 12.07 11.28 3.25
N SER A 231 12.48 10.14 2.68
CA SER A 231 13.47 10.13 1.59
C SER A 231 13.03 10.99 0.40
N ARG A 232 11.73 11.12 0.14
CA ARG A 232 11.21 11.95 -0.96
C ARG A 232 11.41 13.44 -0.74
N VAL A 233 11.44 13.87 0.51
CA VAL A 233 11.71 15.26 0.88
C VAL A 233 13.21 15.51 0.82
N SER A 234 14.03 14.63 1.40
CA SER A 234 15.50 14.78 1.39
C SER A 234 16.11 14.67 -0.01
N ASP A 235 15.53 13.86 -0.90
CA ASP A 235 15.96 13.72 -2.30
C ASP A 235 15.39 14.84 -3.21
N TYR A 236 14.70 15.83 -2.63
CA TYR A 236 14.02 16.92 -3.36
C TYR A 236 13.07 16.45 -4.46
N LYS A 237 12.48 15.26 -4.33
CA LYS A 237 11.52 14.72 -5.31
C LYS A 237 10.13 15.30 -5.10
N HIS A 238 9.78 15.63 -3.87
CA HIS A 238 8.46 16.05 -3.47
C HIS A 238 8.52 17.12 -2.37
N HIS A 239 7.52 18.01 -2.36
CA HIS A 239 7.28 18.89 -1.23
C HIS A 239 6.70 18.08 -0.06
N TRP A 240 6.88 18.56 1.18
CA TRP A 240 6.36 17.87 2.37
C TRP A 240 4.84 17.64 2.28
N SER A 241 4.09 18.57 1.69
CA SER A 241 2.64 18.47 1.49
C SER A 241 2.25 17.34 0.54
N ASP A 242 3.09 17.08 -0.47
CA ASP A 242 2.85 16.02 -1.45
C ASP A 242 3.06 14.66 -0.80
N VAL A 243 4.05 14.56 0.08
CA VAL A 243 4.36 13.37 0.88
C VAL A 243 3.24 13.08 1.86
N LEU A 244 2.79 14.09 2.62
CA LEU A 244 1.68 13.96 3.56
C LEU A 244 0.39 13.51 2.84
N SER A 245 0.04 14.16 1.73
CA SER A 245 -1.15 13.79 0.95
C SER A 245 -1.02 12.39 0.36
N GLY A 246 0.18 12.00 -0.09
CA GLY A 246 0.46 10.64 -0.52
C GLY A 246 0.18 9.62 0.59
N MET A 247 0.75 9.82 1.78
CA MET A 247 0.51 8.94 2.92
C MET A 247 -0.98 8.84 3.27
N LEU A 248 -1.71 9.96 3.30
CA LEU A 248 -3.16 9.97 3.52
C LEU A 248 -3.93 9.14 2.49
N ILE A 249 -3.63 9.31 1.19
CA ILE A 249 -4.25 8.50 0.12
C ILE A 249 -3.98 7.01 0.34
N GLY A 250 -2.76 6.65 0.73
CA GLY A 250 -2.36 5.28 0.99
C GLY A 250 -3.14 4.69 2.18
N SER A 251 -3.19 5.43 3.29
CA SER A 251 -3.90 5.02 4.51
C SER A 251 -5.41 4.90 4.29
N VAL A 252 -6.05 5.88 3.66
CA VAL A 252 -7.50 5.87 3.41
C VAL A 252 -7.88 4.72 2.47
N THR A 253 -7.15 4.55 1.36
CA THR A 253 -7.42 3.46 0.43
C THR A 253 -7.23 2.10 1.09
N CYS A 254 -6.16 1.94 1.89
CA CYS A 254 -5.92 0.71 2.65
C CYS A 254 -7.08 0.43 3.61
N ALA A 255 -7.49 1.40 4.43
CA ALA A 255 -8.57 1.24 5.38
C ALA A 255 -9.89 0.85 4.69
N VAL A 256 -10.27 1.52 3.60
CA VAL A 256 -11.50 1.22 2.85
C VAL A 256 -11.46 -0.17 2.23
N VAL A 257 -10.39 -0.51 1.51
CA VAL A 257 -10.30 -1.80 0.81
C VAL A 257 -10.17 -2.95 1.80
N PHE A 258 -9.35 -2.80 2.84
CA PHE A 258 -9.17 -3.82 3.85
C PHE A 258 -10.49 -4.12 4.57
N THR A 259 -11.22 -3.08 5.00
CA THR A 259 -12.49 -3.27 5.74
C THR A 259 -13.66 -3.75 4.88
N LYS A 260 -13.70 -3.40 3.60
CA LYS A 260 -14.84 -3.75 2.72
C LYS A 260 -14.63 -5.01 1.90
N ILE A 261 -13.38 -5.35 1.57
CA ILE A 261 -13.06 -6.41 0.60
C ILE A 261 -12.30 -7.56 1.25
N ALA A 262 -11.35 -7.29 2.14
CA ALA A 262 -10.54 -8.35 2.73
C ALA A 262 -11.40 -9.21 3.70
N PRO A 263 -11.55 -10.53 3.45
CA PRO A 263 -12.39 -11.40 4.30
C PRO A 263 -11.95 -11.38 5.77
N ILE A 264 -10.63 -11.26 6.00
CA ILE A 264 -10.04 -11.22 7.33
C ILE A 264 -10.52 -10.06 8.21
N SER A 265 -10.98 -8.97 7.62
CA SER A 265 -11.44 -7.80 8.36
C SER A 265 -12.70 -8.08 9.19
N ASN A 266 -13.53 -9.02 8.74
CA ASN A 266 -14.80 -9.39 9.38
C ASN A 266 -14.68 -10.53 10.39
N ILE A 267 -13.48 -11.09 10.57
CA ILE A 267 -13.26 -12.17 11.53
C ILE A 267 -13.23 -11.58 12.95
N LYS A 268 -14.22 -11.97 13.75
CA LYS A 268 -14.21 -11.75 15.20
C LYS A 268 -13.37 -12.86 15.83
N PHE A 269 -12.12 -12.57 16.17
CA PHE A 269 -11.37 -13.47 17.05
C PHE A 269 -11.90 -13.26 18.47
N TYR A 270 -12.36 -14.35 19.08
CA TYR A 270 -12.75 -14.35 20.50
C TYR A 270 -11.52 -13.93 21.31
N SER A 271 -11.71 -12.96 22.21
CA SER A 271 -10.70 -12.61 23.21
C SER A 271 -10.28 -13.86 23.95
N CYS A 272 -9.02 -13.96 24.35
CA CYS A 272 -8.59 -14.94 25.35
C CYS A 272 -9.60 -14.97 26.49
N SER A 273 -10.43 -16.01 26.56
CA SER A 273 -10.94 -16.40 27.84
C SER A 273 -9.72 -16.84 28.63
N VAL A 274 -9.51 -16.20 29.78
CA VAL A 274 -8.75 -16.83 30.84
C VAL A 274 -9.36 -18.23 30.96
N ARG A 275 -8.54 -19.27 30.77
CA ARG A 275 -8.93 -20.61 31.15
C ARG A 275 -9.38 -20.49 32.60
N GLN A 276 -10.69 -20.55 32.85
CA GLN A 276 -11.15 -20.85 34.19
C GLN A 276 -10.58 -22.24 34.44
N ASP A 277 -9.48 -22.28 35.20
CA ASP A 277 -9.03 -23.52 35.80
C ASP A 277 -10.28 -24.11 36.48
N GLN A 278 -10.62 -25.33 36.08
CA GLN A 278 -11.56 -26.12 36.85
C GLN A 278 -11.04 -26.14 38.28
N ASP A 279 -11.79 -25.49 39.17
CA ASP A 279 -11.56 -25.55 40.60
C ASP A 279 -11.48 -27.04 40.99
N PRO A 280 -10.39 -27.54 41.59
CA PRO A 280 -10.26 -28.94 41.97
C PRO A 280 -11.16 -29.33 43.16
N SER A 281 -12.14 -28.52 43.54
CA SER A 281 -13.01 -28.71 44.70
C SER A 281 -14.41 -29.24 44.36
N GLU A 282 -14.54 -30.13 43.38
CA GLU A 282 -15.69 -31.04 43.35
C GLU A 282 -15.35 -32.32 44.13
N PRO A 283 -16.05 -32.61 45.25
CA PRO A 283 -15.91 -33.88 45.92
C PRO A 283 -16.43 -34.99 44.99
N LEU A 284 -15.61 -36.02 44.81
CA LEU A 284 -15.99 -37.33 44.29
C LEU A 284 -17.00 -37.99 45.24
N GLU A 285 -18.25 -37.55 45.22
CA GLU A 285 -19.37 -38.27 45.82
C GLU A 285 -20.50 -38.37 44.80
N GLN A 286 -20.49 -39.46 44.03
CA GLN A 286 -21.68 -40.28 43.77
C GLN A 286 -21.36 -41.45 42.83
N ILE A 287 -20.50 -42.37 43.28
CA ILE A 287 -20.58 -43.78 42.87
C ILE A 287 -20.26 -44.64 44.08
N GLN A 288 -21.25 -44.87 44.96
CA GLN A 288 -21.54 -46.11 45.69
C GLN A 288 -22.51 -45.86 46.85
N GLN A 289 -23.53 -46.72 46.96
CA GLN A 289 -24.65 -46.77 47.93
C GLN A 289 -25.84 -45.89 47.51
N GLY A 290 -27.03 -46.36 47.12
CA GLY A 290 -27.65 -47.67 47.25
C GLY A 290 -29.12 -47.50 47.66
N ARG A 291 -30.05 -47.47 46.70
CA ARG A 291 -31.41 -48.02 46.81
C ARG A 291 -32.11 -48.05 45.46
#